data_AF-A0A182KDJ9-F1
#
_entry.id   AF-A0A182KDJ9-F1
#
_cell.length_a   1.000
_cell.length_b   1.000
_cell.length_c   1.000
_cell.angle_alpha   90.00
_cell.angle_beta   90.00
_cell.angle_gamma   90.00
#
_symmetry.space_group_name_H-M   'P 1'
#
loop_
_entity.id
_entity.type
_entity.pdbx_description
1 polymer ?
#
loop_
_entity_poly.entity_id
_entity_poly.type
_entity_poly.pdbx_seq_one_letter_code
_entity_poly.pdbx_strand_id
1 'polypeptide(L)'
;MAEVIGRLEEEALKRKHRLRELRGKRIQEEHQQITDLDAGVTIVPKPIFRTYKHETDVEIEETSPIADQSKVVEKEVIAQLEMMKSPIVIEEIDIANLAPRKPDWDLKRDVSKKLEKLERRTQKAIAELIRERLKAGQEQDILQAVNVATSATSIALEGKNNADNL
;
A
#
# COMPACT_ATOMS: atom_id res chain seq x y z
N MET A 1 5.34 -38.04 -7.23
CA MET A 1 5.18 -36.62 -7.63
C MET A 1 6.43 -36.10 -8.34
N ALA A 2 7.63 -36.10 -7.73
CA ALA A 2 8.87 -35.57 -8.34
C ALA A 2 9.14 -36.06 -9.78
N GLU A 3 8.98 -37.36 -10.07
CA GLU A 3 9.20 -37.94 -11.41
C GLU A 3 8.28 -37.33 -12.51
N VAL A 4 7.08 -36.88 -12.14
CA VAL A 4 6.14 -36.25 -13.08
C VAL A 4 6.61 -34.85 -13.45
N ILE A 5 7.23 -34.14 -12.51
CA ILE A 5 7.82 -32.81 -12.72
C ILE A 5 9.03 -32.94 -13.66
N GLY A 6 9.93 -33.89 -13.41
CA GLY A 6 11.09 -34.14 -14.28
C GLY A 6 10.70 -34.50 -15.73
N ARG A 7 9.67 -35.34 -15.93
CA ARG A 7 9.14 -35.65 -17.27
C ARG A 7 8.57 -34.40 -17.97
N LEU A 8 7.88 -33.54 -17.24
CA LEU A 8 7.32 -32.29 -17.77
C LEU A 8 8.43 -31.29 -18.16
N GLU A 9 9.50 -31.19 -17.36
CA GLU A 9 10.68 -30.38 -17.65
C GLU A 9 11.42 -30.86 -18.90
N GLU A 10 11.63 -32.18 -19.03
CA GLU A 10 12.18 -32.77 -20.25
C GLU A 10 11.36 -32.44 -21.51
N GLU A 11 10.03 -32.56 -21.43
CA GLU A 11 9.14 -32.27 -22.57
C GLU A 11 9.12 -30.77 -22.91
N ALA A 12 9.13 -29.89 -21.89
CA ALA A 12 9.26 -28.45 -22.07
C ALA A 12 10.59 -28.07 -22.77
N LEU A 13 11.70 -28.73 -22.41
CA LEU A 13 12.99 -28.57 -23.10
C LEU A 13 12.92 -29.05 -24.56
N LYS A 14 12.40 -30.26 -24.80
CA LYS A 14 12.22 -30.81 -26.16
C LYS A 14 11.38 -29.86 -27.05
N ARG A 15 10.29 -29.31 -26.51
CA ARG A 15 9.45 -28.29 -27.17
C ARG A 15 10.21 -26.97 -27.44
N LYS A 16 11.01 -26.49 -26.48
CA LYS A 16 11.84 -25.27 -26.58
C LYS A 16 12.90 -25.38 -27.69
N HIS A 17 13.53 -26.54 -27.83
CA HIS A 17 14.48 -26.80 -28.92
C HIS A 17 13.78 -26.80 -30.30
N ARG A 18 12.68 -27.55 -30.46
CA ARG A 18 11.89 -27.59 -31.70
C ARG A 18 11.37 -26.20 -32.12
N LEU A 19 10.93 -25.38 -31.16
CA LEU A 19 10.51 -24.00 -31.44
C LEU A 19 11.66 -23.09 -31.87
N ARG A 20 12.88 -23.32 -31.37
CA ARG A 20 14.08 -22.57 -31.79
C ARG A 20 14.47 -22.92 -33.24
N GLU A 21 14.42 -24.21 -33.61
CA GLU A 21 14.68 -24.65 -34.98
C GLU A 21 13.68 -24.07 -35.98
N LEU A 22 12.38 -24.09 -35.65
CA LEU A 22 11.33 -23.50 -36.49
C LEU A 22 11.48 -21.98 -36.64
N ARG A 23 11.87 -21.27 -35.57
CA ARG A 23 12.20 -19.83 -35.67
C ARG A 23 13.46 -19.58 -36.50
N GLY A 24 14.50 -20.40 -36.36
CA GLY A 24 15.73 -20.29 -37.15
C GLY A 24 15.47 -20.47 -38.64
N LYS A 25 14.68 -21.47 -39.03
CA LYS A 25 14.27 -21.69 -40.43
C LYS A 25 13.45 -20.52 -40.98
N ARG A 26 12.43 -20.05 -40.24
CA ARG A 26 11.66 -18.86 -40.66
C ARG A 26 12.54 -17.64 -40.87
N ILE A 27 13.52 -17.39 -40.00
CA ILE A 27 14.45 -16.26 -40.16
C ILE A 27 15.36 -16.44 -41.40
N GLN A 28 15.77 -17.66 -41.71
CA GLN A 28 16.50 -17.96 -42.95
C GLN A 28 15.62 -17.79 -44.20
N GLU A 29 14.36 -18.23 -44.15
CA GLU A 29 13.36 -18.04 -45.22
C GLU A 29 13.07 -16.54 -45.46
N GLU A 30 12.91 -15.75 -44.40
CA GLU A 30 12.75 -14.29 -44.47
C GLU A 30 14.00 -13.61 -45.03
N HIS A 31 15.21 -14.03 -44.63
CA HIS A 31 16.46 -13.52 -45.22
C HIS A 31 16.64 -13.91 -46.69
N GLN A 32 16.25 -15.12 -47.09
CA GLN A 32 16.33 -15.55 -48.50
C GLN A 32 15.36 -14.75 -49.38
N GLN A 33 14.12 -14.51 -48.92
CA GLN A 33 13.18 -13.64 -49.61
C GLN A 33 13.72 -12.21 -49.77
N ILE A 34 14.44 -11.68 -48.77
CA ILE A 34 15.11 -10.37 -48.88
C ILE A 34 16.23 -10.39 -49.93
N THR A 35 17.08 -11.44 -49.97
CA THR A 35 18.15 -11.52 -50.97
C THR A 35 17.64 -11.74 -52.39
N ASP A 36 16.56 -12.50 -52.56
CA ASP A 36 15.97 -12.77 -53.88
C ASP A 36 15.28 -11.53 -54.47
N LEU A 37 14.81 -10.61 -53.63
CA LEU A 37 14.30 -9.29 -54.05
C LEU A 37 15.44 -8.34 -54.46
N ASP A 38 16.58 -8.36 -53.77
CA ASP A 38 17.72 -7.49 -54.05
C ASP A 38 18.49 -7.93 -55.33
N ALA A 39 18.49 -9.24 -55.62
CA ALA A 39 19.08 -9.81 -56.84
C ALA A 39 18.43 -9.34 -58.16
N GLY A 40 17.25 -8.72 -58.10
CA GLY A 40 16.53 -8.16 -59.26
C GLY A 40 16.77 -6.67 -59.52
N VAL A 41 17.54 -5.97 -58.69
CA VAL A 41 17.65 -4.50 -58.74
C VAL A 41 18.71 -4.07 -59.76
N THR A 42 18.26 -3.54 -60.90
CA THR A 42 19.14 -2.77 -61.81
C THR A 42 19.64 -1.52 -61.09
N ILE A 43 20.93 -1.19 -61.25
CA ILE A 43 21.57 -0.08 -60.52
C ILE A 43 21.10 1.27 -61.10
N VAL A 44 19.95 1.75 -60.63
CA VAL A 44 19.41 3.06 -61.00
C VAL A 44 20.15 4.16 -60.20
N PRO A 45 20.81 5.14 -60.84
CA PRO A 45 21.51 6.19 -60.12
C PRO A 45 20.52 7.11 -59.37
N LYS A 46 20.84 7.43 -58.11
CA LYS A 46 20.01 8.30 -57.25
C LYS A 46 19.93 9.72 -57.84
N PRO A 47 18.73 10.32 -57.98
CA PRO A 47 18.57 11.65 -58.57
C PRO A 47 19.16 12.74 -57.66
N ILE A 48 19.86 13.71 -58.27
CA ILE A 48 20.46 14.85 -57.57
C ILE A 48 19.64 16.10 -57.89
N PHE A 49 18.88 16.61 -56.92
CA PHE A 49 18.10 17.84 -57.06
C PHE A 49 19.00 19.07 -56.94
N ARG A 50 19.33 19.69 -58.08
CA ARG A 50 20.32 20.79 -58.17
C ARG A 50 19.78 22.18 -57.82
N THR A 51 18.51 22.30 -57.45
CA THR A 51 17.80 23.59 -57.27
C THR A 51 17.02 23.66 -55.95
N TYR A 52 17.38 22.84 -54.95
CA TYR A 52 16.87 23.00 -53.60
C TYR A 52 18.03 23.05 -52.60
N LYS A 53 18.25 24.25 -52.04
CA LYS A 53 18.91 24.40 -50.75
C LYS A 53 17.78 24.51 -49.74
N HIS A 54 17.78 23.68 -48.71
CA HIS A 54 16.93 23.93 -47.55
C HIS A 54 17.49 25.15 -46.80
N GLU A 55 16.62 26.08 -46.39
CA GLU A 55 17.01 27.25 -45.60
C GLU A 55 17.18 26.84 -44.12
N THR A 56 18.27 26.12 -43.84
CA THR A 56 18.66 25.63 -42.50
C THR A 56 19.62 26.56 -41.77
N ASP A 57 19.97 27.70 -42.39
CA ASP A 57 20.82 28.73 -41.80
C ASP A 57 19.98 29.90 -41.25
N VAL A 58 18.65 29.84 -41.43
CA VAL A 58 17.70 30.46 -40.51
C VAL A 58 17.45 29.43 -39.41
N GLU A 59 17.70 29.79 -38.16
CA GLU A 59 17.26 28.97 -37.03
C GLU A 59 15.74 28.84 -37.11
N ILE A 60 15.25 27.64 -37.42
CA ILE A 60 13.84 27.30 -37.20
C ILE A 60 13.67 27.32 -35.68
N GLU A 61 13.19 28.45 -35.15
CA GLU A 61 12.84 28.54 -33.73
C GLU A 61 11.92 27.38 -33.40
N GLU A 62 12.37 26.43 -32.55
CA GLU A 62 11.63 25.21 -32.20
C GLU A 62 10.45 25.49 -31.24
N THR A 63 9.77 26.62 -31.44
CA THR A 63 8.52 27.05 -30.80
C THR A 63 7.29 26.32 -31.37
N SER A 64 7.49 25.11 -31.90
CA SER A 64 6.40 24.19 -32.18
C SER A 64 5.73 23.80 -30.86
N PRO A 65 4.40 23.95 -30.70
CA PRO A 65 3.71 23.68 -29.43
C PRO A 65 3.80 22.20 -28.99
N ILE A 66 4.26 21.31 -29.89
CA ILE A 66 4.59 19.91 -29.60
C ILE A 66 5.76 19.81 -28.59
N ALA A 67 6.74 20.72 -28.65
CA ALA A 67 7.90 20.71 -27.75
C ALA A 67 7.49 20.98 -26.30
N ASP A 68 6.50 21.85 -26.06
CA ASP A 68 5.98 22.09 -24.71
C ASP A 68 5.06 20.97 -24.23
N GLN A 69 4.36 20.27 -25.12
CA GLN A 69 3.60 19.06 -24.76
C GLN A 69 4.54 17.93 -24.30
N SER A 70 5.69 17.74 -24.95
CA SER A 70 6.72 16.78 -24.49
C SER A 70 7.16 17.08 -23.05
N LYS A 71 7.51 18.34 -22.76
CA LYS A 71 7.91 18.82 -21.42
C LYS A 71 6.82 18.68 -20.35
N VAL A 72 5.55 18.49 -20.72
CA VAL A 72 4.45 18.19 -19.79
C VAL A 72 4.37 16.68 -19.53
N VAL A 73 4.39 15.86 -20.58
CA VAL A 73 4.40 14.38 -20.46
C VAL A 73 5.63 13.90 -19.68
N GLU A 74 6.80 14.46 -19.94
CA GLU A 74 8.04 14.15 -19.20
C GLU A 74 7.88 14.39 -17.69
N LYS A 75 7.28 15.50 -17.27
CA LYS A 75 7.04 15.82 -15.86
C LYS A 75 6.04 14.87 -15.21
N GLU A 76 4.98 14.49 -15.92
CA GLU A 76 3.99 13.55 -15.41
C GLU A 76 4.57 12.13 -15.28
N VAL A 77 5.37 11.69 -16.25
CA VAL A 77 6.09 10.41 -16.19
C VAL A 77 7.11 10.40 -15.04
N ILE A 78 7.84 11.50 -14.81
CA ILE A 78 8.75 11.63 -13.66
C ILE A 78 7.96 11.52 -12.34
N ALA A 79 6.85 12.25 -12.20
CA ALA A 79 6.01 12.20 -10.99
C ALA A 79 5.46 10.78 -10.74
N GLN A 80 4.99 10.08 -11.78
CA GLN A 80 4.53 8.69 -11.66
C GLN A 80 5.67 7.74 -11.26
N LEU A 81 6.87 7.92 -11.80
CA LEU A 81 8.06 7.14 -11.41
C LEU A 81 8.50 7.42 -9.96
N GLU A 82 8.38 8.66 -9.49
CA GLU A 82 8.64 9.01 -8.09
C GLU A 82 7.59 8.38 -7.14
N MET A 83 6.31 8.42 -7.50
CA MET A 83 5.22 7.75 -6.76
C MET A 83 5.35 6.23 -6.74
N MET A 84 5.90 5.62 -7.80
CA MET A 84 6.25 4.18 -7.83
C MET A 84 7.53 3.86 -7.04
N LYS A 85 8.40 4.85 -6.79
CA LYS A 85 9.68 4.68 -6.11
C LYS A 85 9.59 4.92 -4.60
N SER A 86 8.64 5.73 -4.13
CA SER A 86 8.16 5.59 -2.75
C SER A 86 7.60 4.17 -2.60
N PRO A 87 8.14 3.32 -1.70
CA PRO A 87 7.54 2.02 -1.47
C PRO A 87 6.11 2.23 -1.00
N ILE A 88 5.17 1.46 -1.55
CA ILE A 88 3.84 1.36 -0.94
C ILE A 88 4.07 0.80 0.46
N VAL A 89 3.94 1.70 1.45
CA VAL A 89 3.91 1.33 2.86
C VAL A 89 2.56 0.67 3.06
N ILE A 90 2.53 -0.64 2.82
CA ILE A 90 1.49 -1.50 3.38
C ILE A 90 1.64 -1.34 4.88
N GLU A 91 0.72 -0.62 5.52
CA GLU A 91 0.61 -0.66 6.98
C GLU A 91 0.43 -2.13 7.35
N GLU A 92 1.44 -2.71 8.00
CA GLU A 92 1.48 -4.15 8.27
C GLU A 92 0.26 -4.50 9.11
N ILE A 93 -0.70 -5.20 8.49
CA ILE A 93 -2.01 -5.50 9.09
C ILE A 93 -1.76 -6.37 10.32
N ASP A 94 -1.78 -5.73 11.49
CA ASP A 94 -1.32 -6.33 12.74
C ASP A 94 -2.01 -7.67 13.01
N ILE A 95 -1.25 -8.74 12.83
CA ILE A 95 -1.73 -10.11 12.85
C ILE A 95 -2.23 -10.46 14.26
N ALA A 96 -1.76 -9.79 15.32
CA ALA A 96 -2.26 -9.93 16.67
C ALA A 96 -3.72 -9.47 16.83
N ASN A 97 -4.18 -8.52 16.00
CA ASN A 97 -5.57 -8.08 15.97
C ASN A 97 -6.50 -9.02 15.17
N LEU A 98 -5.96 -9.84 14.26
CA LEU A 98 -6.70 -10.83 13.47
C LEU A 98 -6.91 -12.16 14.19
N ALA A 99 -6.19 -12.40 15.31
CA ALA A 99 -6.29 -13.62 16.10
C ALA A 99 -7.69 -13.82 16.75
N PRO A 100 -8.16 -15.07 16.92
CA PRO A 100 -9.43 -15.35 17.59
C PRO A 100 -9.38 -14.91 19.06
N ARG A 101 -10.23 -13.94 19.40
CA ARG A 101 -10.25 -13.32 20.73
C ARG A 101 -11.18 -14.04 21.72
N LYS A 102 -11.11 -13.63 22.99
CA LYS A 102 -12.18 -13.88 23.98
C LYS A 102 -13.52 -13.31 23.46
N PRO A 103 -14.64 -14.03 23.56
CA PRO A 103 -15.93 -13.61 23.00
C PRO A 103 -16.41 -12.25 23.54
N ASP A 104 -16.04 -11.90 24.78
CA ASP A 104 -16.42 -10.61 25.37
C ASP A 104 -15.64 -9.39 24.84
N TRP A 105 -14.67 -9.52 23.92
CA TRP A 105 -13.91 -8.37 23.36
C TRP A 105 -14.83 -7.27 22.86
N ASP A 106 -15.84 -7.67 22.09
CA ASP A 106 -16.72 -6.76 21.37
C ASP A 106 -17.68 -6.06 22.34
N LEU A 107 -18.30 -6.85 23.23
CA LEU A 107 -19.16 -6.36 24.30
C LEU A 107 -18.40 -5.39 25.22
N LYS A 108 -17.16 -5.72 25.63
CA LYS A 108 -16.34 -4.84 26.47
C LYS A 108 -15.97 -3.54 25.75
N ARG A 109 -15.57 -3.59 24.47
CA ARG A 109 -15.29 -2.38 23.66
C ARG A 109 -16.50 -1.44 23.63
N ASP A 110 -17.67 -1.98 23.31
CA ASP A 110 -18.88 -1.18 23.04
C ASP A 110 -19.62 -0.74 24.32
N VAL A 111 -19.40 -1.44 25.43
CA VAL A 111 -19.87 -1.04 26.77
C VAL A 111 -18.94 0.00 27.40
N SER A 112 -17.61 -0.10 27.25
CA SER A 112 -16.66 0.86 27.83
C SER A 112 -16.95 2.31 27.44
N LYS A 113 -17.25 2.59 26.17
CA LYS A 113 -17.62 3.93 25.67
C LYS A 113 -18.95 4.46 26.23
N LYS A 114 -19.81 3.59 26.79
CA LYS A 114 -21.05 3.94 27.48
C LYS A 114 -20.79 4.13 28.98
N LEU A 115 -19.98 3.26 29.60
CA LEU A 115 -19.55 3.37 30.99
C LEU A 115 -18.77 4.67 31.23
N GLU A 116 -17.79 5.01 30.41
CA GLU A 116 -17.02 6.26 30.53
C GLU A 116 -17.93 7.52 30.52
N LYS A 117 -18.94 7.54 29.64
CA LYS A 117 -19.93 8.62 29.58
C LYS A 117 -20.86 8.66 30.79
N LEU A 118 -21.15 7.51 31.40
CA LEU A 118 -21.93 7.40 32.62
C LEU A 118 -21.08 7.81 33.84
N GLU A 119 -19.83 7.39 33.91
CA GLU A 119 -18.88 7.68 34.97
C GLU A 119 -18.60 9.19 35.07
N ARG A 120 -18.34 9.86 33.94
CA ARG A 120 -18.20 11.34 33.89
C ARG A 120 -19.46 12.06 34.42
N ARG A 121 -20.66 11.44 34.33
CA ARG A 121 -21.91 11.98 34.88
C ARG A 121 -22.09 11.66 36.37
N THR A 122 -21.75 10.44 36.82
CA THR A 122 -21.83 10.07 38.23
C THR A 122 -20.78 10.81 39.06
N GLN A 123 -19.54 10.95 38.56
CA GLN A 123 -18.51 11.80 39.17
C GLN A 123 -18.99 13.25 39.32
N LYS A 124 -19.65 13.83 38.29
CA LYS A 124 -20.24 15.17 38.40
C LYS A 124 -21.34 15.23 39.48
N ALA A 125 -22.28 14.29 39.48
CA ALA A 125 -23.36 14.23 40.45
C ALA A 125 -22.85 14.03 41.90
N ILE A 126 -21.80 13.22 42.08
CA ILE A 126 -21.11 13.03 43.36
C ILE A 126 -20.46 14.34 43.81
N ALA A 127 -19.74 15.06 42.93
CA ALA A 127 -19.13 16.35 43.26
C ALA A 127 -20.18 17.43 43.60
N GLU A 128 -21.32 17.42 42.93
CA GLU A 128 -22.46 18.31 43.19
C GLU A 128 -23.10 18.01 44.56
N LEU A 129 -23.38 16.73 44.86
CA LEU A 129 -23.91 16.27 46.14
C LEU A 129 -22.94 16.50 47.32
N ILE A 130 -21.63 16.32 47.12
CA ILE A 130 -20.62 16.70 48.11
C ILE A 130 -20.66 18.21 48.37
N ARG A 131 -20.75 19.03 47.31
CA ARG A 131 -20.83 20.49 47.44
C ARG A 131 -22.10 20.96 48.17
N GLU A 132 -23.21 20.22 48.07
CA GLU A 132 -24.42 20.47 48.86
C GLU A 132 -24.24 20.07 50.33
N ARG A 133 -23.70 18.88 50.62
CA ARG A 133 -23.44 18.43 52.00
C ARG A 133 -22.43 19.31 52.74
N LEU A 134 -21.41 19.82 52.04
CA LEU A 134 -20.47 20.80 52.61
C LEU A 134 -21.15 22.13 52.97
N LYS A 135 -22.05 22.65 52.11
CA LYS A 135 -22.88 23.82 52.46
C LYS A 135 -23.81 23.55 53.65
N ALA A 136 -24.23 22.29 53.84
CA ALA A 136 -25.02 21.85 54.99
C ALA A 136 -24.18 21.53 56.25
N GLY A 137 -22.86 21.75 56.22
CA GLY A 137 -21.97 21.55 57.37
C GLY A 137 -21.62 20.10 57.70
N GLN A 138 -21.94 19.13 56.84
CA GLN A 138 -21.76 17.69 57.11
C GLN A 138 -20.34 17.17 56.84
N GLU A 139 -19.33 18.02 57.01
CA GLU A 139 -17.97 17.80 56.47
C GLU A 139 -17.24 16.57 57.06
N GLN A 140 -17.41 16.31 58.36
CA GLN A 140 -16.77 15.18 59.04
C GLN A 140 -17.28 13.81 58.55
N ASP A 141 -18.58 13.69 58.29
CA ASP A 141 -19.23 12.46 57.81
C ASP A 141 -18.72 12.07 56.40
N ILE A 142 -18.52 13.07 55.54
CA ILE A 142 -17.98 12.89 54.18
C ILE A 142 -16.54 12.35 54.26
N LEU A 143 -15.69 12.94 55.11
CA LEU A 143 -14.29 12.53 55.25
C LEU A 143 -14.17 11.09 55.78
N GLN A 144 -15.01 10.71 56.75
CA GLN A 144 -15.05 9.33 57.26
C GLN A 144 -15.53 8.35 56.19
N ALA A 145 -16.59 8.68 55.44
CA ALA A 145 -17.10 7.84 54.36
C ALA A 145 -16.08 7.63 53.23
N VAL A 146 -15.33 8.67 52.85
CA VAL A 146 -14.27 8.57 51.82
C VAL A 146 -13.14 7.64 52.27
N ASN A 147 -12.70 7.72 53.53
CA ASN A 147 -11.63 6.86 54.05
C ASN A 147 -12.03 5.37 54.14
N VAL A 148 -13.31 5.08 54.39
CA VAL A 148 -13.85 3.71 54.32
C VAL A 148 -13.94 3.23 52.86
N ALA A 149 -14.34 4.09 51.93
CA ALA A 149 -14.41 3.74 50.51
C ALA A 149 -13.03 3.44 49.90
N THR A 150 -12.02 4.27 50.16
CA THR A 150 -10.67 4.07 49.62
C THR A 150 -10.01 2.80 50.15
N SER A 151 -10.11 2.53 51.45
CA SER A 151 -9.60 1.29 52.06
C SER A 151 -10.34 0.03 51.60
N ALA A 152 -11.64 0.09 51.34
CA ALA A 152 -12.37 -1.01 50.70
C ALA A 152 -11.89 -1.27 49.25
N THR A 153 -11.61 -0.21 48.48
CA THR A 153 -11.15 -0.37 47.09
C THR A 153 -9.75 -0.95 46.94
N SER A 154 -8.80 -0.62 47.83
CA SER A 154 -7.45 -1.22 47.76
C SER A 154 -7.48 -2.73 48.02
N ILE A 155 -8.17 -3.16 49.07
CA ILE A 155 -8.39 -4.59 49.40
C ILE A 155 -9.03 -5.34 48.22
N ALA A 156 -10.02 -4.72 47.56
CA ALA A 156 -10.73 -5.31 46.42
C ALA A 156 -9.95 -5.33 45.09
N LEU A 157 -8.81 -4.63 45.02
CA LEU A 157 -7.86 -4.71 43.91
C LEU A 157 -6.79 -5.78 44.17
N GLU A 158 -6.25 -5.80 45.39
CA GLU A 158 -5.23 -6.76 45.83
C GLU A 158 -5.71 -8.22 45.71
N GLY A 159 -6.98 -8.48 46.09
CA GLY A 159 -7.60 -9.80 45.93
C GLY A 159 -7.80 -10.28 44.48
N LYS A 160 -7.82 -9.37 43.49
CA LYS A 160 -7.98 -9.73 42.06
C LYS A 160 -6.66 -10.12 41.42
N ASN A 161 -5.60 -9.39 41.74
CA ASN A 161 -4.25 -9.65 41.23
C ASN A 161 -3.71 -11.05 41.61
N ASN A 162 -4.26 -11.65 42.67
CA ASN A 162 -3.94 -13.01 43.10
C ASN A 162 -4.83 -14.10 42.45
N ALA A 163 -5.96 -13.72 41.84
CA ALA A 163 -6.91 -14.65 41.23
C ALA A 163 -6.64 -14.89 39.73
N ASP A 164 -6.11 -13.89 39.01
CA ASP A 164 -5.74 -14.00 37.59
C ASP A 164 -4.36 -14.70 37.37
N ASN A 165 -3.86 -15.43 38.38
CA ASN A 165 -2.51 -16.01 38.44
C ASN A 165 -2.50 -17.53 38.73
N LEU A 166 -3.66 -18.19 38.54
CA LEU A 166 -3.87 -19.65 38.56
C LEU A 166 -4.66 -20.10 37.31
#